data_AF-A0A1I5JQW7-F1
#
_entry.id   AF-A0A1I5JQW7-F1
#
_cell.length_a   1.000
_cell.length_b   1.000
_cell.length_c   1.000
_cell.angle_alpha   90.00
_cell.angle_beta   90.00
_cell.angle_gamma   90.00
#
_symmetry.space_group_name_H-M   'P 1'
#
loop_
_entity.id
_entity.type
_entity.pdbx_description
1 polymer ?
#
loop_
_entity_poly.entity_id
_entity_poly.type
_entity_poly.pdbx_seq_one_letter_code
_entity_poly.pdbx_strand_id
1 'polypeptide(L)' 'MADIKAIIKFLDDYLSKNNLSNIRPVEANELLEKQELLNDSKSRKGKPLRDLLRAGKIPHAYQTGGKNSRWFIPHSNR' A
#
# COMPACT_ATOMS: atom_id res chain seq x y z
N MET A 1 -13.60 -7.18 7.45
CA MET A 1 -12.22 -6.79 7.79
C MET A 1 -11.42 -6.91 6.52
N ALA A 2 -10.63 -5.91 6.12
CA ALA A 2 -9.82 -6.03 4.91
C ALA A 2 -8.75 -7.11 5.12
N ASP A 3 -8.67 -8.07 4.20
CA ASP A 3 -7.69 -9.15 4.24
C ASP A 3 -6.29 -8.60 3.93
N ILE A 4 -5.56 -8.21 4.97
CA ILE A 4 -4.22 -7.65 4.87
C ILE A 4 -3.29 -8.57 4.06
N LYS A 5 -3.43 -9.90 4.21
CA LYS A 5 -2.67 -10.87 3.42
C LYS A 5 -2.98 -10.78 1.93
N ALA A 6 -4.24 -10.59 1.55
CA ALA A 6 -4.64 -10.42 0.15
C ALA A 6 -4.11 -9.09 -0.41
N ILE A 7 -4.16 -8.02 0.37
CA ILE A 7 -3.57 -6.72 0.02
C ILE A 7 -2.07 -6.84 -0.24
N ILE A 8 -1.32 -7.43 0.70
CA ILE A 8 0.14 -7.60 0.55
C ILE A 8 0.46 -8.45 -0.67
N LYS A 9 -0.21 -9.59 -0.84
CA LYS A 9 0.00 -10.48 -1.99
C LYS A 9 -0.25 -9.76 -3.32
N PHE A 10 -1.35 -8.99 -3.41
CA PHE A 10 -1.66 -8.24 -4.61
C PHE A 10 -0.62 -7.15 -4.91
N LEU A 11 -0.15 -6.44 -3.89
CA LEU A 11 0.91 -5.45 -4.04
C LEU A 11 2.23 -6.09 -4.46
N ASP A 12 2.59 -7.23 -3.89
CA ASP A 12 3.77 -8.01 -4.28
C ASP A 12 3.68 -8.45 -5.75
N ASP A 13 2.56 -9.09 -6.15
CA ASP A 13 2.33 -9.51 -7.53
C ASP A 13 2.42 -8.32 -8.50
N TYR A 14 1.90 -7.15 -8.12
CA TYR A 14 1.98 -5.94 -8.92
C TYR A 14 3.42 -5.42 -9.05
N LEU A 15 4.17 -5.38 -7.94
CA LEU A 15 5.57 -4.96 -7.94
C LEU A 15 6.43 -5.90 -8.79
N SER A 16 6.22 -7.21 -8.69
CA SER A 16 6.91 -8.22 -9.50
C SER A 16 6.57 -8.09 -10.99
N LYS A 17 5.29 -7.91 -11.35
CA LYS A 17 4.87 -7.76 -12.76
C LYS A 17 5.42 -6.51 -13.42
N ASN A 18 5.51 -5.40 -12.68
CA ASN A 18 5.99 -4.12 -13.21
C ASN A 18 7.49 -3.90 -12.98
N ASN A 19 8.19 -4.89 -12.39
CA ASN A 19 9.60 -4.80 -12.03
C ASN A 19 9.94 -3.55 -11.17
N LEU A 20 8.98 -3.14 -10.32
CA LEU A 20 9.07 -1.97 -9.48
C LEU A 20 9.69 -2.33 -8.12
N SER A 21 10.55 -1.45 -7.61
CA SER A 21 11.18 -1.66 -6.29
C SER A 21 10.26 -1.29 -5.13
N ASN A 22 9.38 -0.30 -5.32
CA ASN A 22 8.40 0.14 -4.34
C ASN A 22 7.23 0.83 -5.05
N ILE A 23 6.10 0.95 -4.35
CA ILE A 23 4.91 1.66 -4.81
C ILE A 23 4.46 2.68 -3.78
N ARG A 24 3.84 3.76 -4.26
CA ARG A 24 3.27 4.82 -3.42
C ARG A 24 1.88 4.41 -2.92
N PRO A 25 1.47 4.81 -1.71
CA PRO A 25 0.17 4.42 -1.16
C PRO A 25 -1.02 4.92 -1.98
N VAL A 26 -0.89 6.06 -2.68
CA VAL A 26 -2.00 6.58 -3.48
C VAL A 26 -2.25 5.67 -4.68
N GLU A 27 -1.21 5.31 -5.42
CA GLU A 27 -1.30 4.39 -6.56
C GLU A 27 -1.70 2.98 -6.11
N ALA A 28 -1.09 2.48 -5.05
CA ALA A 28 -1.45 1.19 -4.46
C ALA A 28 -2.94 1.15 -4.06
N ASN A 29 -3.47 2.24 -3.47
CA ASN A 29 -4.88 2.26 -3.06
C ASN A 29 -5.84 2.27 -4.26
N GLU A 30 -5.53 3.01 -5.33
CA GLU A 30 -6.34 2.98 -6.56
C GLU A 30 -6.33 1.58 -7.21
N LEU A 31 -5.23 0.85 -7.14
CA LEU A 31 -5.16 -0.54 -7.64
C LEU A 31 -5.95 -1.51 -6.75
N LEU A 32 -5.88 -1.34 -5.43
CA LEU A 32 -6.64 -2.16 -4.48
C LEU A 32 -8.15 -1.91 -4.58
N GLU A 33 -8.57 -0.66 -4.82
CA GLU A 33 -9.96 -0.30 -5.06
C GLU A 33 -10.49 -0.97 -6.34
N LYS A 34 -9.71 -0.98 -7.42
CA LYS A 34 -10.05 -1.68 -8.67
C LYS A 34 -10.22 -3.20 -8.51
N GLN A 35 -9.65 -3.77 -7.46
CA GLN A 35 -9.78 -5.19 -7.13
C GLN A 35 -10.77 -5.44 -6.00
N GLU A 36 -11.49 -4.41 -5.55
CA GLU A 36 -12.43 -4.45 -4.42
C GLU A 36 -11.78 -4.96 -3.10
N LEU A 37 -10.45 -4.87 -3.00
CA LEU A 37 -9.68 -5.29 -1.82
C LEU A 37 -9.64 -4.22 -0.73
N LEU A 38 -9.64 -2.95 -1.15
CA LEU A 38 -9.63 -1.80 -0.24
C LEU A 38 -10.35 -0.62 -0.90
N ASN A 39 -11.50 -0.23 -0.36
CA ASN A 39 -12.25 0.93 -0.86
C ASN A 39 -11.48 2.22 -0.58
N ASP A 40 -11.26 3.05 -1.60
CA ASP A 40 -10.63 4.34 -1.41
C ASP A 40 -11.61 5.34 -0.80
N SER A 41 -11.08 6.33 -0.07
CA SER A 41 -11.87 7.46 0.35
C SER A 41 -11.94 8.47 -0.79
N LYS A 42 -13.15 8.67 -1.34
CA LYS A 42 -13.45 9.71 -2.34
C LYS A 42 -12.99 11.11 -1.91
N SER A 43 -13.01 11.40 -0.60
CA SER A 43 -12.61 12.68 -0.03
C SER A 43 -11.10 12.81 0.21
N ARG A 44 -10.38 11.70 0.40
CA ARG A 44 -8.96 11.67 0.75
C ARG A 44 -8.30 10.42 0.14
N LYS A 45 -7.95 10.50 -1.14
CA LYS A 45 -7.31 9.41 -1.87
C LYS A 45 -6.11 8.83 -1.14
N GLY A 46 -6.07 7.51 -1.02
CA GLY A 46 -4.99 6.79 -0.36
C GLY A 46 -4.99 6.87 1.17
N LYS A 47 -5.98 7.53 1.81
CA LYS A 47 -6.10 7.57 3.26
C LYS A 47 -6.28 6.16 3.88
N PRO A 48 -7.17 5.29 3.36
CA PRO A 48 -7.37 3.95 3.91
C PRO A 48 -6.06 3.15 3.99
N LEU A 49 -5.29 3.13 2.90
CA LEU A 49 -4.01 2.43 2.88
C LEU A 49 -3.01 3.09 3.84
N ARG A 50 -2.90 4.43 3.87
CA ARG A 50 -2.03 5.13 4.83
C ARG A 50 -2.41 4.86 6.29
N ASP A 51 -3.67 4.67 6.60
CA ASP A 51 -4.11 4.35 7.95
C ASP A 51 -3.70 2.91 8.33
N LEU A 52 -3.73 1.95 7.39
CA LEU A 52 -3.14 0.62 7.57
C LEU A 52 -1.61 0.67 7.78
N LEU A 53 -0.91 1.53 7.04
CA LEU A 53 0.52 1.74 7.18
C LEU A 53 0.87 2.31 8.56
N ARG A 54 0.14 3.35 9.00
CA ARG A 54 0.30 3.94 10.34
C ARG A 54 -0.01 2.95 11.46
N ALA A 55 -0.96 2.04 11.23
CA ALA A 55 -1.30 0.97 12.16
C ALA A 55 -0.31 -0.20 12.15
N GLY A 56 0.75 -0.16 11.33
CA GLY A 56 1.77 -1.21 11.25
C GLY A 56 1.27 -2.52 10.66
N LYS A 57 0.17 -2.50 9.89
CA LYS A 57 -0.39 -3.71 9.27
C LYS A 57 0.42 -4.23 8.09
N ILE A 58 1.22 -3.36 7.47
CA ILE A 58 2.15 -3.69 6.39
C ILE A 58 3.56 -3.44 6.92
N PRO A 59 4.22 -4.46 7.51
CA PRO A 59 5.44 -4.26 8.31
C PRO A 59 6.68 -3.87 7.48
N HIS A 60 6.71 -4.20 6.19
CA HIS A 60 7.82 -3.87 5.29
C HIS A 60 7.73 -2.47 4.70
N ALA A 61 6.61 -1.76 4.89
CA ALA A 61 6.46 -0.39 4.40
C ALA A 61 7.24 0.61 5.27
N TYR A 62 7.87 1.59 4.63
CA TYR A 62 8.73 2.56 5.30
C TYR A 62 8.49 4.00 4.83
N GLN A 63 9.00 4.97 5.60
CA GLN A 63 9.00 6.39 5.24
C GLN A 63 10.45 6.88 5.13
N THR A 64 10.77 7.61 4.06
CA THR A 64 12.17 8.02 3.79
C THR A 64 12.65 9.24 4.57
N GLY A 65 11.78 9.95 5.28
CA GLY A 65 12.15 11.20 5.98
C GLY A 65 11.35 11.47 7.26
N GLY A 66 10.81 10.42 7.90
CA GLY A 66 10.08 10.56 9.16
C GLY A 66 8.69 11.18 9.05
N LYS A 67 8.29 11.96 10.06
CA LYS A 67 6.91 12.51 10.19
C LYS A 67 6.59 13.40 8.98
N ASN A 68 5.40 13.23 8.40
CA ASN A 68 4.95 13.85 7.13
C ASN A 68 5.70 13.43 5.85
N SER A 69 6.63 12.49 5.92
CA SER A 69 7.30 12.00 4.73
C SER A 69 6.48 10.96 3.96
N ARG A 70 6.83 10.81 2.68
CA ARG A 70 6.17 9.88 1.78
C ARG A 70 6.40 8.45 2.26
N TRP A 71 5.33 7.67 2.24
CA TRP A 71 5.38 6.24 2.45
C TRP A 71 5.78 5.54 1.17
N PHE A 72 6.54 4.46 1.32
CA PHE A 72 6.93 3.54 0.27
C PHE A 72 6.58 2.13 0.73
N ILE A 73 5.93 1.37 -0.13
CA ILE A 73 5.61 -0.03 0.10
C ILE A 73 6.52 -0.83 -0.83
N PRO A 74 7.64 -1.39 -0.33
CA PRO A 74 8.47 -2.31 -1.11
C PRO A 74 7.78 -3.68 -1.22
N HIS A 75 8.40 -4.56 -2.00
CA HIS A 75 8.01 -5.97 -2.04
C HIS A 75 8.28 -6.61 -0.67
N SER A 76 7.38 -7.45 -0.18
CA SER A 76 7.45 -8.04 1.17
C SER A 76 8.70 -8.91 1.42
N ASN A 77 9.25 -9.46 0.34
CA ASN A 77 10.45 -10.30 0.32
C ASN A 77 11.79 -9.52 0.19
N ARG A 78 11.81 -8.21 0.48
CA ARG A 78 12.97 -7.34 0.25
C ARG A 78 13.42 -6.59 1.50
#